data_AF-A0A3D5X7C5-F1
#
_entry.id   AF-A0A3D5X7C5-F1
#
_cell.length_a   1.000
_cell.length_b   1.000
_cell.length_c   1.000
_cell.angle_alpha   90.00
_cell.angle_beta   90.00
_cell.angle_gamma   90.00
#
_symmetry.space_group_name_H-M   'P 1'
#
loop_
_entity.id
_entity.type
_entity.pdbx_description
1 polymer ?
#
loop_
_entity_poly.entity_id
_entity_poly.type
_entity_poly.pdbx_seq_one_letter_code
_entity_poly.pdbx_strand_id
1 'polypeptide(L)'
;IGVALLGIGNALGFAPGVVAGAIISGAYFGDKMSPLSDTTNLAPAMAGTDLFTHIRYMVFTTAPSIIITMIIFFVIGLTYKTSGGQASVESTLSAIENSFNITPWLFLVPVILVVVIIKKMPPLPALMLGTLMGVVFAIIFQPQVVEQVSQIDGSYLKSSYVAAMQSMFGDIAIVTDDVQVNELLSTRGMAGMLNTIWLILSAMIFGGVMEAGG
;
A
#
# COMPACT_ATOMS: atom_id res chain seq x y z
N ILE A 1 -0.91 -1.88 -0.02
CA ILE A 1 -2.32 -1.74 -0.48
C ILE A 1 -2.71 -2.82 -1.48
N GLY A 2 -1.93 -3.07 -2.54
CA GLY A 2 -2.25 -4.11 -3.53
C GLY A 2 -2.37 -5.54 -2.98
N VAL A 3 -1.52 -5.92 -2.03
CA VAL A 3 -1.55 -7.28 -1.44
C VAL A 3 -2.89 -7.55 -0.75
N ALA A 4 -3.39 -6.61 0.06
CA ALA A 4 -4.70 -6.71 0.71
C ALA A 4 -5.86 -6.91 -0.30
N LEU A 5 -5.85 -6.17 -1.40
CA LEU A 5 -6.85 -6.30 -2.46
C LEU A 5 -6.75 -7.62 -3.23
N LEU A 6 -5.54 -8.19 -3.37
CA LEU A 6 -5.34 -9.54 -3.93
C LEU A 6 -6.00 -10.61 -3.08
N GLY A 7 -5.81 -10.58 -1.75
CA GLY A 7 -6.43 -11.56 -0.86
C GLY A 7 -7.95 -11.44 -0.81
N ILE A 8 -8.50 -10.22 -0.84
CA ILE A 8 -9.96 -10.02 -0.95
C ILE A 8 -10.48 -10.59 -2.29
N GLY A 9 -9.80 -10.31 -3.40
CA GLY A 9 -10.17 -10.85 -4.71
C GLY A 9 -10.14 -12.38 -4.76
N ASN A 10 -9.13 -12.99 -4.12
CA ASN A 10 -9.05 -14.46 -3.98
C ASN A 10 -10.17 -15.02 -3.10
N ALA A 11 -10.49 -14.37 -1.97
CA ALA A 11 -11.58 -14.78 -1.09
C ALA A 11 -12.95 -14.71 -1.78
N LEU A 12 -13.12 -13.73 -2.69
CA LEU A 12 -14.29 -13.58 -3.56
C LEU A 12 -14.28 -14.53 -4.77
N GLY A 13 -13.23 -15.32 -4.96
CA GLY A 13 -13.12 -16.33 -6.02
C GLY A 13 -12.76 -15.76 -7.40
N PHE A 14 -12.21 -14.54 -7.48
CA PHE A 14 -11.70 -14.00 -8.74
C PHE A 14 -10.35 -14.65 -9.10
N ALA A 15 -10.13 -14.87 -10.40
CA ALA A 15 -8.84 -15.33 -10.88
C ALA A 15 -7.71 -14.33 -10.48
N PRO A 16 -6.60 -14.78 -9.87
CA PRO A 16 -5.55 -13.90 -9.38
C PRO A 16 -4.99 -12.93 -10.43
N GLY A 17 -4.92 -13.36 -11.70
CA GLY A 17 -4.45 -12.52 -12.80
C GLY A 17 -5.37 -11.33 -13.10
N VAL A 18 -6.69 -11.50 -12.96
CA VAL A 18 -7.66 -10.40 -13.16
C VAL A 18 -7.54 -9.38 -12.02
N VAL A 19 -7.43 -9.88 -10.79
CA VAL A 19 -7.27 -9.03 -9.59
C VAL A 19 -5.94 -8.27 -9.64
N ALA A 20 -4.85 -8.96 -9.96
CA ALA A 20 -3.53 -8.35 -10.14
C ALA A 20 -3.53 -7.32 -11.26
N GLY A 21 -4.14 -7.62 -12.41
CA GLY A 21 -4.28 -6.68 -13.51
C GLY A 21 -5.02 -5.41 -13.11
N ALA A 22 -6.11 -5.52 -12.34
CA ALA A 22 -6.86 -4.38 -11.85
C ALA A 22 -6.04 -3.51 -10.89
N ILE A 23 -5.35 -4.14 -9.94
CA ILE A 23 -4.51 -3.45 -8.95
C ILE A 23 -3.34 -2.74 -9.62
N ILE A 24 -2.62 -3.43 -10.49
CA ILE A 24 -1.47 -2.87 -11.22
C ILE A 24 -1.93 -1.70 -12.09
N SER A 25 -3.04 -1.85 -12.82
CA SER A 25 -3.57 -0.75 -13.66
C SER A 25 -3.90 0.50 -12.84
N GLY A 26 -4.56 0.33 -11.69
CA GLY A 26 -4.88 1.44 -10.79
C GLY A 26 -3.63 2.05 -10.16
N ALA A 27 -2.66 1.23 -9.76
CA ALA A 27 -1.40 1.68 -9.18
C ALA A 27 -0.57 2.50 -10.17
N TYR A 28 -0.41 2.05 -11.42
CA TYR A 28 0.29 2.81 -12.47
C TYR A 28 -0.42 4.11 -12.83
N PHE A 29 -1.76 4.11 -12.88
CA PHE A 29 -2.53 5.34 -13.05
C PHE A 29 -2.25 6.33 -11.91
N GLY A 30 -2.35 5.85 -10.67
CA GLY A 30 -2.09 6.66 -9.48
C GLY A 30 -0.65 7.20 -9.44
N ASP A 31 0.34 6.37 -9.75
CA ASP A 31 1.75 6.74 -9.78
C ASP A 31 2.01 7.90 -10.77
N LYS A 32 1.53 7.75 -12.02
CA LYS A 32 1.69 8.78 -13.06
C LYS A 32 0.97 10.08 -12.77
N MET A 33 -0.19 10.03 -12.14
CA MET A 33 -1.03 11.23 -11.93
C MET A 33 -0.79 11.88 -10.57
N SER A 34 -0.03 11.23 -9.69
CA SER A 34 0.26 11.74 -8.35
C SER A 34 1.37 12.78 -8.40
N PRO A 35 1.13 14.02 -7.94
CA PRO A 35 2.19 15.02 -7.76
C PRO A 35 3.17 14.64 -6.64
N LEU A 36 2.87 13.56 -5.90
CA LEU A 36 3.69 13.04 -4.81
C LEU A 36 4.56 11.85 -5.23
N SER A 37 4.39 11.33 -6.45
CA SER A 37 5.21 10.21 -6.95
C SER A 37 6.60 10.68 -7.35
N ASP A 38 7.61 9.89 -6.98
CA ASP A 38 9.02 10.15 -7.29
C ASP A 38 9.26 10.19 -8.80
N THR A 39 8.67 9.27 -9.57
CA THR A 39 8.83 9.21 -11.03
C THR A 39 8.17 10.41 -11.71
N THR A 40 6.98 10.78 -11.24
CA THR A 40 6.21 11.94 -11.73
C THR A 40 6.89 13.26 -11.39
N ASN A 41 7.67 13.33 -10.30
CA ASN A 41 8.43 14.51 -9.91
C ASN A 41 9.81 14.58 -10.59
N LEU A 42 10.53 13.46 -10.71
CA LEU A 42 11.87 13.41 -11.30
C LEU A 42 11.87 13.60 -12.82
N ALA A 43 10.88 13.07 -13.53
CA ALA A 43 10.78 13.22 -15.00
C ALA A 43 10.73 14.69 -15.47
N PRO A 44 9.84 15.56 -14.95
CA PRO A 44 9.83 16.97 -15.31
C PRO A 44 11.08 17.72 -14.84
N ALA A 45 11.66 17.35 -13.70
CA ALA A 45 12.91 17.94 -13.21
C ALA A 45 14.09 17.70 -14.16
N MET A 46 14.19 16.50 -14.74
CA MET A 46 15.21 16.18 -15.75
C MET A 46 14.92 16.80 -17.12
N ALA A 47 13.65 16.91 -17.49
CA ALA A 47 13.24 17.52 -18.77
C ALA A 47 13.20 19.06 -18.75
N GLY A 48 13.43 19.70 -17.60
CA GLY A 48 13.36 21.16 -17.45
C GLY A 48 11.94 21.74 -17.58
N THR A 49 10.91 20.96 -17.25
CA THR A 49 9.50 21.36 -17.36
C THR A 49 8.84 21.44 -15.98
N ASP A 50 7.73 22.17 -15.87
CA ASP A 50 6.95 22.23 -14.64
C ASP A 50 6.15 20.93 -14.40
N LEU A 51 6.10 20.48 -13.15
CA LEU A 51 5.41 19.26 -12.71
C LEU A 51 3.92 19.24 -13.12
N PHE A 52 3.22 20.34 -12.87
CA PHE A 52 1.78 20.40 -13.18
C PHE A 52 1.54 20.45 -14.69
N THR A 53 2.46 21.06 -15.44
CA THR A 53 2.45 21.03 -16.90
C THR A 53 2.62 19.59 -17.41
N HIS A 54 3.59 18.84 -16.88
CA HIS A 54 3.81 17.44 -17.22
C HIS A 54 2.58 16.57 -16.91
N ILE A 55 2.02 16.68 -15.70
CA ILE A 55 0.80 15.96 -15.30
C ILE A 55 -0.36 16.30 -16.24
N ARG A 56 -0.55 17.57 -16.59
CA ARG A 56 -1.62 18.01 -17.50
C ARG A 56 -1.51 17.37 -18.87
N TYR A 57 -0.30 17.23 -19.40
CA TYR A 57 -0.09 16.53 -20.68
C TYR A 57 -0.27 15.01 -20.56
N MET A 58 0.12 14.42 -19.43
CA MET A 58 -0.13 12.99 -19.17
C MET A 58 -1.63 12.65 -19.05
N VAL A 59 -2.50 13.59 -18.66
CA VAL A 59 -3.96 13.39 -18.65
C VAL A 59 -4.46 12.93 -20.02
N PHE A 60 -3.95 13.48 -21.12
CA PHE A 60 -4.44 13.15 -22.47
C PHE A 60 -4.25 11.68 -22.87
N THR A 61 -3.26 10.98 -22.31
CA THR A 61 -3.03 9.55 -22.58
C THR A 61 -3.54 8.67 -21.44
N THR A 62 -3.41 9.16 -20.20
CA THR A 62 -3.69 8.39 -18.98
C THR A 62 -5.18 8.37 -18.65
N ALA A 63 -5.92 9.47 -18.89
CA ALA A 63 -7.36 9.50 -18.67
C ALA A 63 -8.15 8.59 -19.63
N PRO A 64 -7.89 8.57 -20.96
CA PRO A 64 -8.56 7.61 -21.84
C PRO A 64 -8.25 6.16 -21.46
N SER A 65 -6.99 5.87 -21.13
CA SER A 65 -6.57 4.53 -20.74
C SER A 65 -7.31 4.03 -19.50
N ILE A 66 -7.37 4.83 -18.42
CA ILE A 66 -8.06 4.40 -17.19
C ILE A 66 -9.57 4.27 -17.38
N ILE A 67 -10.19 5.09 -18.24
CA ILE A 67 -11.62 4.97 -18.57
C ILE A 67 -11.89 3.63 -19.26
N ILE A 68 -11.10 3.28 -20.27
CA ILE A 68 -11.23 1.99 -20.97
C ILE A 68 -11.02 0.83 -19.98
N THR A 69 -9.98 0.90 -19.16
CA THR A 69 -9.69 -0.12 -18.14
C THR A 69 -10.80 -0.26 -17.11
N MET A 70 -11.38 0.87 -16.64
CA MET A 70 -12.53 0.84 -15.73
C MET A 70 -13.75 0.18 -16.37
N ILE A 71 -14.06 0.49 -17.64
CA ILE A 71 -15.18 -0.14 -18.35
C ILE A 71 -14.97 -1.65 -18.45
N ILE A 72 -13.76 -2.10 -18.81
CA ILE A 72 -13.44 -3.54 -18.91
C ILE A 72 -13.63 -4.23 -17.57
N PHE A 73 -13.02 -3.71 -16.49
CA PHE A 73 -13.16 -4.34 -15.17
C PHE A 73 -14.57 -4.23 -14.60
N PHE A 74 -15.32 -3.18 -14.93
CA PHE A 74 -16.73 -3.05 -14.57
C PHE A 74 -17.58 -4.13 -15.23
N VAL A 75 -17.42 -4.35 -16.54
CA VAL A 75 -18.13 -5.42 -17.28
C VAL A 75 -17.74 -6.79 -16.76
N ILE A 76 -16.45 -7.03 -16.49
CA ILE A 76 -15.98 -8.28 -15.87
C ILE A 76 -16.67 -8.46 -14.51
N GLY A 77 -16.66 -7.44 -13.65
CA GLY A 77 -17.29 -7.50 -12.33
C GLY A 77 -18.78 -7.84 -12.36
N LEU A 78 -19.52 -7.36 -13.37
CA LEU A 78 -20.94 -7.67 -13.54
C LEU A 78 -21.21 -9.06 -14.14
N THR A 79 -20.29 -9.57 -14.97
CA THR A 79 -20.49 -10.81 -15.72
C THR A 79 -19.88 -12.03 -15.01
N TYR A 80 -18.95 -11.80 -14.08
CA TYR A 80 -18.24 -12.87 -13.38
C TYR A 80 -19.18 -13.60 -12.41
N LYS A 81 -19.43 -14.88 -12.68
CA LYS A 81 -20.11 -15.77 -11.75
C LYS A 81 -19.06 -16.47 -10.90
N THR A 82 -19.05 -16.17 -9.60
CA THR A 82 -18.14 -16.77 -8.64
C THR A 82 -18.55 -18.23 -8.40
N SER A 83 -17.79 -19.19 -8.94
CA SER A 83 -18.07 -20.63 -8.76
C SER A 83 -17.58 -21.20 -7.42
N GLY A 84 -16.97 -20.39 -6.56
CA GLY A 84 -16.57 -20.77 -5.20
C GLY A 84 -16.22 -19.52 -4.42
N GLY A 85 -16.84 -19.30 -3.26
CA GLY A 85 -16.57 -18.09 -2.48
C GLY A 85 -17.41 -17.89 -1.22
N GLN A 86 -18.61 -18.49 -1.14
CA GLN A 86 -19.50 -18.20 -0.01
C GLN A 86 -18.97 -18.76 1.32
N ALA A 87 -18.26 -19.89 1.28
CA ALA A 87 -17.60 -20.47 2.46
C ALA A 87 -16.30 -19.77 2.86
N SER A 88 -15.61 -19.08 1.93
CA SER A 88 -14.33 -18.39 2.20
C SER A 88 -14.52 -16.95 2.67
N VAL A 89 -15.54 -16.24 2.19
CA VAL A 89 -15.78 -14.85 2.62
C VAL A 89 -16.14 -14.79 4.10
N GLU A 90 -17.02 -15.69 4.57
CA GLU A 90 -17.48 -15.69 5.96
C GLU A 90 -16.38 -16.16 6.93
N SER A 91 -15.54 -17.12 6.52
CA SER A 91 -14.36 -17.52 7.30
C SER A 91 -13.32 -16.42 7.36
N THR A 92 -13.06 -15.72 6.25
CA THR A 92 -12.14 -14.58 6.20
C THR A 92 -12.65 -13.41 7.04
N LEU A 93 -13.95 -13.10 6.99
CA LEU A 93 -14.55 -12.05 7.84
C LEU A 93 -14.45 -12.42 9.33
N SER A 94 -14.78 -13.66 9.69
CA SER A 94 -14.67 -14.15 11.07
C SER A 94 -13.22 -14.10 11.59
N ALA A 95 -12.26 -14.48 10.75
CA ALA A 95 -10.83 -14.36 11.02
C ALA A 95 -10.42 -12.91 11.34
N ILE A 96 -10.88 -11.94 10.53
CA ILE A 96 -10.57 -10.52 10.75
C ILE A 96 -11.24 -10.00 12.03
N GLU A 97 -12.51 -10.35 12.28
CA GLU A 97 -13.24 -9.92 13.49
C GLU A 97 -12.61 -10.48 14.77
N ASN A 98 -12.06 -11.69 14.73
CA ASN A 98 -11.37 -12.29 15.88
C ASN A 98 -9.97 -11.71 16.12
N SER A 99 -9.27 -11.30 15.06
CA SER A 99 -7.90 -10.77 15.16
C SER A 99 -7.83 -9.25 15.38
N PHE A 100 -8.84 -8.49 14.96
CA PHE A 100 -8.82 -7.02 14.99
C PHE A 100 -10.05 -6.43 15.68
N ASN A 101 -9.81 -5.42 16.51
CA ASN A 101 -10.88 -4.59 17.07
C ASN A 101 -11.30 -3.50 16.07
N ILE A 102 -12.31 -3.79 15.25
CA ILE A 102 -12.83 -2.86 14.25
C ILE A 102 -13.74 -1.83 14.92
N THR A 103 -13.25 -0.59 15.07
CA THR A 103 -14.05 0.53 15.56
C THR A 103 -14.17 1.63 14.50
N PRO A 104 -15.28 2.39 14.46
CA PRO A 104 -15.42 3.55 13.57
C PRO A 104 -14.31 4.60 13.74
N TRP A 105 -13.66 4.64 14.91
CA TRP A 105 -12.54 5.54 15.18
C TRP A 105 -11.32 5.25 14.29
N LEU A 106 -11.09 4.00 13.88
CA LEU A 106 -9.98 3.66 12.98
C LEU A 106 -10.06 4.39 11.62
N PHE A 107 -11.27 4.79 11.18
CA PHE A 107 -11.46 5.59 9.97
C PHE A 107 -10.91 7.02 10.07
N LEU A 108 -10.59 7.50 11.29
CA LEU A 108 -10.00 8.82 11.47
C LEU A 108 -8.63 8.94 10.78
N VAL A 109 -7.84 7.86 10.77
CA VAL A 109 -6.51 7.83 10.13
C VAL A 109 -6.59 8.09 8.63
N PRO A 110 -7.35 7.31 7.82
CA PRO A 110 -7.49 7.59 6.39
C PRO A 110 -8.17 8.94 6.12
N VAL A 111 -9.13 9.37 6.95
CA VAL A 111 -9.75 10.71 6.79
C VAL A 111 -8.72 11.82 6.95
N ILE A 112 -7.87 11.76 7.97
CA ILE A 112 -6.81 12.75 8.18
C ILE A 112 -5.82 12.75 7.03
N LEU A 113 -5.44 11.57 6.52
CA LEU A 113 -4.58 11.48 5.35
C LEU A 113 -5.22 12.10 4.10
N VAL A 114 -6.50 11.87 3.85
CA VAL A 114 -7.23 12.53 2.76
C VAL A 114 -7.22 14.05 2.93
N VAL A 115 -7.44 14.56 4.14
CA VAL A 115 -7.37 16.01 4.42
C VAL A 115 -5.96 16.56 4.14
N VAL A 116 -4.91 15.84 4.53
CA VAL A 116 -3.51 16.21 4.28
C VAL A 116 -3.21 16.26 2.77
N ILE A 117 -3.71 15.28 2.01
CA ILE A 117 -3.57 15.23 0.55
C ILE A 117 -4.30 16.40 -0.12
N ILE A 118 -5.54 16.69 0.30
CA ILE A 118 -6.32 17.83 -0.22
C ILE A 118 -5.61 19.16 0.06
N LYS A 119 -4.94 19.27 1.21
CA LYS A 119 -4.12 20.43 1.58
C LYS A 119 -2.79 20.54 0.82
N LYS A 120 -2.50 19.63 -0.11
CA LYS A 120 -1.27 19.63 -0.94
C LYS A 120 0.01 19.64 -0.10
N MET A 121 0.00 18.97 1.05
CA MET A 121 1.21 18.86 1.88
C MET A 121 2.27 18.04 1.13
N PRO A 122 3.58 18.35 1.29
CA PRO A 122 4.63 17.55 0.68
C PRO A 122 4.53 16.06 1.08
N PRO A 123 4.97 15.12 0.22
CA PRO A 123 4.76 13.68 0.41
C PRO A 123 5.37 13.16 1.71
N LEU A 124 6.61 13.57 1.99
CA LEU A 124 7.39 13.05 3.11
C LEU A 124 6.74 13.36 4.47
N PRO A 125 6.34 14.60 4.79
CA PRO A 125 5.52 14.90 5.97
C PRO A 125 4.20 14.12 6.03
N ALA A 126 3.52 13.93 4.90
CA ALA A 126 2.25 13.22 4.86
C ALA A 126 2.40 11.74 5.22
N LEU A 127 3.44 11.09 4.69
CA LEU A 127 3.80 9.71 5.00
C LEU A 127 4.23 9.54 6.46
N MET A 128 5.00 10.49 7.00
CA MET A 128 5.39 10.48 8.41
C MET A 128 4.16 10.60 9.33
N LEU A 129 3.25 11.54 9.04
CA LEU A 129 2.01 11.69 9.80
C LEU A 129 1.15 10.43 9.74
N GLY A 130 0.97 9.84 8.55
CA GLY A 130 0.22 8.60 8.38
C GLY A 130 0.79 7.44 9.18
N THR A 131 2.11 7.25 9.09
CA THR A 131 2.81 6.18 9.82
C THR A 131 2.70 6.35 11.32
N LEU A 132 2.96 7.56 11.84
CA LEU A 132 2.85 7.86 13.28
C LEU A 132 1.43 7.68 13.80
N MET A 133 0.43 8.16 13.05
CA MET A 133 -0.97 7.95 13.40
C MET A 133 -1.35 6.47 13.39
N GLY A 134 -0.87 5.70 12.41
CA GLY A 134 -1.07 4.25 12.37
C GLY A 134 -0.51 3.55 13.59
N VAL A 135 0.71 3.92 14.02
CA VAL A 135 1.34 3.38 15.25
C VAL A 135 0.51 3.74 16.49
N VAL A 136 0.12 5.02 16.64
CA VAL A 136 -0.67 5.47 17.79
C VAL A 136 -2.01 4.71 17.87
N PHE A 137 -2.69 4.52 16.74
CA PHE A 137 -3.96 3.81 16.69
C PHE A 137 -3.80 2.30 16.92
N ALA A 138 -2.72 1.69 16.42
CA ALA A 138 -2.41 0.30 16.72
C ALA A 138 -2.20 0.07 18.22
N ILE A 139 -1.46 0.97 18.89
CA ILE A 139 -1.26 0.89 20.34
C ILE A 139 -2.58 1.09 21.09
N ILE A 140 -3.38 2.10 20.74
CA ILE A 140 -4.61 2.38 21.52
C ILE A 140 -5.70 1.33 21.28
N PHE A 141 -5.90 0.89 20.03
CA PHE A 141 -7.07 0.09 19.65
C PHE A 141 -6.76 -1.39 19.39
N GLN A 142 -5.49 -1.80 19.25
CA GLN A 142 -5.09 -3.18 18.90
C GLN A 142 -3.97 -3.74 19.81
N PRO A 143 -4.18 -3.82 21.14
CA PRO A 143 -3.16 -4.32 22.05
C PRO A 143 -2.74 -5.77 21.79
N GLN A 144 -3.67 -6.64 21.38
CA GLN A 144 -3.38 -8.05 21.09
C GLN A 144 -2.42 -8.21 19.91
N VAL A 145 -2.61 -7.41 18.86
CA VAL A 145 -1.75 -7.43 17.66
C VAL A 145 -0.35 -6.93 18.01
N VAL A 146 -0.25 -5.88 18.84
CA VAL A 146 1.02 -5.34 19.32
C VAL A 146 1.82 -6.38 20.10
N GLU A 147 1.16 -7.14 20.98
CA GLU A 147 1.79 -8.22 21.73
C GLU A 147 2.27 -9.35 20.81
N GLN A 148 1.41 -9.79 19.88
CA GLN A 148 1.74 -10.84 18.90
C GLN A 148 2.95 -10.48 18.03
N VAL A 149 3.03 -9.22 17.57
CA VAL A 149 4.14 -8.74 16.73
C VAL A 149 5.42 -8.60 17.54
N SER A 150 5.34 -8.11 18.78
CA SER A 150 6.53 -7.87 19.60
C SER A 150 7.13 -9.14 20.21
N GLN A 151 6.33 -10.19 20.42
CA GLN A 151 6.71 -11.43 21.12
C GLN A 151 7.37 -11.20 22.49
N ILE A 152 7.06 -10.09 23.16
CA ILE A 152 7.60 -9.73 24.47
C ILE A 152 6.49 -9.77 25.51
N ASP A 153 6.64 -10.68 26.48
CA ASP A 153 5.76 -10.78 27.63
C ASP A 153 6.21 -9.84 28.78
N GLY A 154 5.28 -9.11 29.37
CA GLY A 154 5.44 -8.46 30.68
C GLY A 154 5.58 -6.93 30.71
N SER A 155 5.81 -6.25 29.59
CA SER A 155 5.77 -4.76 29.57
C SER A 155 5.18 -4.22 28.27
N TYR A 156 3.93 -3.77 28.36
CA TYR A 156 3.19 -3.21 27.22
C TYR A 156 3.89 -2.01 26.56
N LEU A 157 4.60 -1.19 27.34
CA LEU A 157 5.38 -0.06 26.80
C LEU A 157 6.55 -0.53 25.92
N LYS A 158 7.26 -1.59 26.35
CA LYS A 158 8.35 -2.17 25.58
C LYS A 158 7.81 -2.88 24.34
N SER A 159 6.72 -3.63 24.48
CA SER A 159 6.04 -4.32 23.37
C SER A 159 5.55 -3.33 22.32
N SER A 160 4.97 -2.20 22.74
CA SER A 160 4.52 -1.12 21.85
C SER A 160 5.67 -0.49 21.07
N TYR A 161 6.79 -0.20 21.73
CA TYR A 161 7.96 0.37 21.07
C TYR A 161 8.56 -0.61 20.04
N VAL A 162 8.72 -1.88 20.41
CA VAL A 162 9.27 -2.91 19.52
C VAL A 162 8.33 -3.16 18.35
N ALA A 163 7.03 -3.31 18.59
CA ALA A 163 6.04 -3.51 17.54
C ALA A 163 5.97 -2.31 16.58
N ALA A 164 6.03 -1.08 17.09
CA ALA A 164 6.06 0.13 16.25
C ALA A 164 7.29 0.15 15.34
N MET A 165 8.47 -0.07 15.92
CA MET A 165 9.73 -0.10 15.18
C MET A 165 9.77 -1.24 14.16
N GLN A 166 9.34 -2.44 14.55
CA GLN A 166 9.34 -3.60 13.67
C GLN A 166 8.34 -3.45 12.52
N SER A 167 7.16 -2.88 12.78
CA SER A 167 6.17 -2.59 11.72
C SER A 167 6.67 -1.55 10.72
N MET A 168 7.51 -0.60 11.15
CA MET A 168 8.09 0.43 10.28
C MET A 168 9.31 -0.07 9.49
N PHE A 169 10.23 -0.77 10.15
CA PHE A 169 11.53 -1.11 9.59
C PHE A 169 11.66 -2.56 9.12
N GLY A 170 11.04 -3.50 9.82
CA GLY A 170 11.30 -4.93 9.69
C GLY A 170 10.16 -5.73 9.07
N ASP A 171 10.33 -7.04 9.11
CA ASP A 171 9.32 -8.00 8.71
C ASP A 171 8.34 -8.26 9.87
N ILE A 172 7.04 -8.20 9.59
CA ILE A 172 5.96 -8.59 10.51
C ILE A 172 5.07 -9.63 9.83
N ALA A 173 4.50 -10.53 10.63
CA ALA A 173 3.49 -11.48 10.21
C ALA A 173 2.49 -11.67 11.34
N ILE A 174 1.23 -11.34 11.09
CA ILE A 174 0.13 -11.55 12.05
C ILE A 174 -0.51 -12.88 11.68
N VAL A 175 -0.53 -13.82 12.63
CA VAL A 175 -1.10 -15.15 12.44
C VAL A 175 -2.57 -15.13 12.87
N THR A 176 -3.41 -15.52 11.93
CA THR A 176 -4.86 -15.67 12.01
C THR A 176 -5.24 -17.08 11.55
N ASP A 177 -6.48 -17.50 11.81
CA ASP A 177 -7.03 -18.80 11.45
C ASP A 177 -7.06 -19.07 9.92
N ASP A 178 -7.01 -18.02 9.10
CA ASP A 178 -7.05 -18.10 7.64
C ASP A 178 -5.67 -17.81 7.03
N VAL A 179 -5.12 -18.78 6.28
CA VAL A 179 -3.81 -18.69 5.63
C VAL A 179 -3.77 -17.56 4.60
N GLN A 180 -4.88 -17.30 3.90
CA GLN A 180 -4.93 -16.21 2.92
C GLN A 180 -4.84 -14.85 3.62
N VAL A 181 -5.47 -14.71 4.79
CA VAL A 181 -5.40 -13.50 5.61
C VAL A 181 -3.99 -13.27 6.15
N ASN A 182 -3.27 -14.33 6.52
CA ASN A 182 -1.90 -14.23 7.03
C ASN A 182 -0.94 -13.63 6.00
N GLU A 183 -1.10 -13.97 4.71
CA GLU A 183 -0.35 -13.34 3.63
C GLU A 183 -0.66 -11.84 3.49
N LEU A 184 -1.90 -11.42 3.75
CA LEU A 184 -2.30 -10.00 3.72
C LEU A 184 -1.71 -9.19 4.88
N LEU A 185 -1.58 -9.84 6.03
CA LEU A 185 -1.11 -9.22 7.27
C LEU A 185 0.41 -9.36 7.47
N SER A 186 1.09 -9.91 6.46
CA SER A 186 2.54 -9.98 6.42
C SER A 186 3.11 -8.84 5.60
N THR A 187 4.07 -8.08 6.15
CA THR A 187 4.74 -6.99 5.44
C THR A 187 6.20 -6.90 5.85
N ARG A 188 6.99 -6.20 5.03
CA ARG A 188 8.45 -6.12 5.13
C ARG A 188 8.96 -4.72 5.50
N GLY A 189 8.04 -3.80 5.84
CA GLY A 189 8.36 -2.42 6.18
C GLY A 189 9.28 -1.74 5.16
N MET A 190 10.17 -0.87 5.65
CA MET A 190 11.21 -0.24 4.83
C MET A 190 12.28 -1.22 4.34
N ALA A 191 12.53 -2.33 5.05
CA ALA A 191 13.50 -3.35 4.61
C ALA A 191 13.11 -3.94 3.25
N GLY A 192 11.82 -4.07 2.95
CA GLY A 192 11.32 -4.53 1.65
C GLY A 192 11.74 -3.64 0.47
N MET A 193 11.97 -2.34 0.69
CA MET A 193 12.39 -1.39 -0.36
C MET A 193 13.90 -1.29 -0.51
N LEU A 194 14.68 -1.89 0.40
CA LEU A 194 16.14 -1.76 0.42
C LEU A 194 16.76 -2.24 -0.89
N ASN A 195 16.28 -3.36 -1.44
CA ASN A 195 16.76 -3.90 -2.72
C ASN A 195 16.60 -2.91 -3.87
N THR A 196 15.48 -2.20 -3.93
CA THR A 196 15.22 -1.17 -4.95
C THR A 196 16.16 0.02 -4.77
N ILE A 197 16.38 0.46 -3.52
CA ILE A 197 17.30 1.57 -3.21
C ILE A 197 18.74 1.21 -3.61
N TRP A 198 19.21 0.00 -3.29
CA TRP A 198 20.52 -0.50 -3.70
C TRP A 198 20.70 -0.50 -5.22
N LEU A 199 19.67 -0.91 -5.96
CA LEU A 199 19.68 -0.91 -7.42
C LEU A 199 19.78 0.52 -7.97
N ILE A 200 18.98 1.45 -7.45
CA ILE A 200 19.01 2.87 -7.87
C ILE A 200 20.37 3.50 -7.59
N LEU A 201 20.94 3.28 -6.39
CA LEU A 201 22.27 3.78 -6.03
C LEU A 201 23.34 3.22 -6.99
N SER A 202 23.29 1.92 -7.27
CA SER A 202 24.23 1.27 -8.19
C SER A 202 24.11 1.84 -9.61
N ALA A 203 22.88 2.05 -10.09
CA ALA A 203 22.61 2.62 -11.41
C ALA A 203 23.08 4.09 -11.52
N MET A 204 22.86 4.91 -10.49
CA MET A 204 23.33 6.30 -10.46
C MET A 204 24.85 6.39 -10.43
N ILE A 205 25.52 5.53 -9.64
CA ILE A 205 27.00 5.47 -9.62
C ILE A 205 27.52 5.05 -11.00
N PHE A 206 26.93 4.03 -11.62
CA PHE A 206 27.32 3.59 -12.95
C PHE A 206 27.09 4.69 -14.01
N GLY A 207 25.94 5.35 -13.98
CA GLY A 207 25.62 6.46 -14.88
C GLY A 207 26.60 7.63 -14.72
N GLY A 208 26.93 8.01 -13.49
CA GLY A 208 27.91 9.07 -13.21
C GLY A 208 29.33 8.71 -13.65
N VAL A 209 29.75 7.44 -13.51
CA VAL A 209 31.05 6.97 -14.01
C VAL A 209 31.07 6.97 -15.55
N MET A 210 29.98 6.56 -16.21
CA MET A 210 29.85 6.63 -17.66
C MET A 210 29.92 8.07 -18.17
N GLU A 211 29.18 9.00 -17.55
CA GLU A 211 29.19 10.42 -17.93
C GLU A 211 30.58 11.07 -17.77
N ALA A 212 31.32 10.69 -16.73
CA ALA A 212 32.71 11.13 -16.55
C ALA A 212 33.70 10.43 -17.52
N GLY A 213 33.36 9.23 -17.99
CA GLY A 213 34.19 8.40 -18.87
C GLY A 213 33.96 8.60 -20.37
N GLY A 214 32.83 9.19 -20.78
CA GLY A 214 32.42 9.40 -22.17
C GLY A 214 31.13 8.70 -22.54
#